data_AF-A0AAC9AGZ4-F1
#
_entry.id   AF-A0AAC9AGZ4-F1
#
_cell.length_a   1.000
_cell.length_b   1.000
_cell.length_c   1.000
_cell.angle_alpha   90.00
_cell.angle_beta   90.00
_cell.angle_gamma   90.00
#
_symmetry.space_group_name_H-M   'P 1'
#
loop_
_entity.id
_entity.type
_entity.pdbx_description
1 polymer ?
#
loop_
_entity_poly.entity_id
_entity_poly.type
_entity_poly.pdbx_seq_one_letter_code
_entity_poly.pdbx_strand_id
1 'polypeptide(L)' 'MKTPIIPLSYEQWKHCIIVECGIPLTATFVDERIAAMSDVKNEYTRQFLICYGKNHYENTLRWLTQAKESLS' A
#
# COMPACT_ATOMS: atom_id res chain seq x y z
N MET A 1 -23.62 1.53 -1.20
CA MET A 1 -22.23 1.30 -1.68
C MET A 1 -21.30 1.91 -0.64
N LYS A 2 -20.41 1.14 0.00
CA LYS A 2 -19.38 1.71 0.88
C LYS A 2 -18.36 2.38 -0.05
N THR A 3 -18.26 3.70 -0.01
CA THR A 3 -17.14 4.41 -0.65
C THR A 3 -15.86 3.81 -0.08
N PRO A 4 -14.92 3.31 -0.90
CA PRO A 4 -13.66 2.81 -0.37
C PRO A 4 -12.99 3.97 0.37
N ILE A 5 -12.85 3.83 1.69
CA ILE A 5 -12.15 4.81 2.51
C ILE A 5 -10.70 4.73 2.08
N ILE A 6 -10.24 5.75 1.35
CA ILE A 6 -8.82 5.93 1.06
C ILE A 6 -8.14 6.14 2.41
N PRO A 7 -7.23 5.26 2.85
CA PRO A 7 -6.64 5.39 4.17
C PRO A 7 -5.85 6.69 4.25
N LEU A 8 -5.96 7.37 5.39
CA LEU A 8 -5.27 8.63 5.68
C LEU A 8 -4.16 8.44 6.74
N SER A 9 -4.08 7.25 7.33
CA SER A 9 -3.07 6.89 8.32
C SER A 9 -2.58 5.46 8.13
N TYR A 10 -1.41 5.16 8.72
CA TYR A 10 -0.82 3.82 8.72
C TYR A 10 -1.77 2.76 9.29
N GLU A 11 -2.43 3.05 10.42
CA GLU A 11 -3.37 2.12 11.05
C GLU A 11 -4.59 1.83 10.18
N GLN A 12 -5.14 2.86 9.52
CA GLN A 12 -6.24 2.68 8.58
C GLN A 12 -5.82 1.84 7.36
N TRP A 13 -4.63 2.11 6.83
CA TRP A 13 -4.07 1.35 5.72
C TRP A 13 -3.83 -0.12 6.09
N LYS A 14 -3.23 -0.36 7.26
CA LYS A 14 -2.97 -1.71 7.79
C LYS A 14 -4.28 -2.47 8.03
N HIS A 15 -5.28 -1.81 8.62
CA HIS A 15 -6.61 -2.40 8.80
C HIS A 15 -7.27 -2.72 7.46
N CYS A 16 -7.17 -1.83 6.48
CA CYS A 16 -7.71 -2.06 5.15
C CYS A 16 -7.07 -3.30 4.49
N ILE A 17 -5.76 -3.48 4.59
CA ILE A 17 -5.08 -4.64 4.02
C ILE A 17 -5.46 -5.93 4.76
N ILE A 18 -5.37 -5.94 6.09
CA ILE A 18 -5.50 -7.18 6.88
C ILE A 18 -6.96 -7.58 7.08
N VAL A 19 -7.84 -6.62 7.36
CA VAL A 19 -9.22 -6.89 7.77
C VAL A 19 -10.18 -6.75 6.59
N GLU A 20 -10.14 -5.61 5.88
CA GLU A 20 -11.08 -5.36 4.77
C GLU A 20 -10.70 -6.18 3.52
N CYS A 21 -9.41 -6.24 3.18
CA CYS A 21 -8.91 -7.02 2.04
C CYS A 21 -8.57 -8.46 2.40
N GLY A 22 -8.44 -8.80 3.69
CA GLY A 22 -8.08 -10.16 4.14
C GLY A 22 -6.66 -10.60 3.76
N ILE A 23 -5.78 -9.65 3.45
CA ILE A 23 -4.40 -9.92 3.00
C ILE A 23 -3.47 -9.93 4.21
N PRO A 24 -2.77 -11.05 4.49
CA PRO A 24 -1.78 -11.08 5.55
C PRO A 24 -0.61 -10.14 5.26
N LEU A 25 -0.32 -9.22 6.18
CA LEU A 25 0.81 -8.31 6.07
C LEU A 25 2.10 -9.01 6.52
N THR A 26 2.73 -9.74 5.60
CA THR A 26 4.00 -10.45 5.82
C THR A 26 5.19 -9.67 5.27
N ALA A 27 6.41 -9.97 5.74
CA ALA A 27 7.62 -9.34 5.23
C ALA A 27 7.78 -9.55 3.71
N THR A 28 7.52 -10.76 3.22
CA THR A 28 7.54 -11.09 1.79
C THR A 28 6.52 -10.27 1.00
N PHE A 29 5.28 -10.15 1.47
CA PHE A 29 4.26 -9.33 0.81
C PHE A 29 4.70 -7.86 0.71
N VAL A 30 5.26 -7.32 1.79
CA VAL A 30 5.74 -5.94 1.83
C VAL A 30 6.89 -5.73 0.84
N ASP A 31 7.88 -6.62 0.81
CA ASP A 31 9.01 -6.55 -0.11
C ASP A 31 8.59 -6.61 -1.58
N GLU A 32 7.72 -7.55 -1.92
CA GLU A 32 7.15 -7.68 -3.27
C GLU A 32 6.39 -6.41 -3.67
N ARG A 33 5.62 -5.81 -2.74
CA ARG A 33 4.85 -4.60 -3.02
C ARG A 33 5.73 -3.38 -3.22
N ILE A 34 6.78 -3.21 -2.40
CA ILE A 34 7.77 -2.14 -2.55
C ILE A 34 8.47 -2.27 -3.91
N ALA A 35 8.91 -3.48 -4.27
CA ALA A 35 9.56 -3.74 -5.56
C ALA A 35 8.61 -3.42 -6.74
N ALA A 36 7.36 -3.88 -6.68
CA ALA A 36 6.36 -3.63 -7.71
C ALA A 36 6.04 -2.15 -7.88
N MET A 37 5.93 -1.40 -6.78
CA MET A 37 5.67 0.05 -6.81
C MET A 37 6.88 0.86 -7.29
N SER A 38 8.10 0.39 -7.01
CA SER A 38 9.34 1.06 -7.42
C SER A 38 9.56 1.02 -8.94
N ASP A 39 8.94 0.08 -9.64
CA ASP A 39 8.93 0.07 -11.11
C ASP A 39 7.87 1.04 -11.66
N VAL A 40 8.33 2.26 -11.98
CA VAL A 40 7.48 3.31 -12.57
C VAL A 40 7.02 3.01 -14.00
N LYS A 41 7.60 1.99 -14.67
CA LYS A 41 7.13 1.50 -15.97
C LYS A 41 6.01 0.47 -15.83
N ASN A 42 5.76 -0.02 -14.61
CA ASN A 42 4.70 -0.95 -14.34
C ASN A 42 3.33 -0.27 -14.50
N GLU A 43 2.47 -0.87 -15.33
CA GLU A 43 1.12 -0.37 -15.58
C GLU A 43 0.28 -0.28 -14.32
N TYR A 44 0.52 -1.17 -13.34
CA TYR A 44 -0.14 -1.12 -12.04
C TYR A 44 0.24 0.12 -11.25
N THR A 45 1.53 0.51 -11.26
CA THR A 45 2.01 1.72 -10.58
C THR A 45 1.43 2.97 -11.23
N ARG A 46 1.40 3.01 -12.57
CA ARG A 46 0.77 4.10 -13.32
C ARG A 46 -0.72 4.20 -13.03
N GLN A 47 -1.45 3.08 -13.03
CA GLN A 47 -2.88 3.06 -12.74
C GLN A 47 -3.16 3.46 -11.29
N PHE A 48 -2.32 3.04 -10.35
CA PHE A 48 -2.41 3.44 -8.95
C PHE A 48 -2.26 4.96 -8.80
N LEU A 49 -1.28 5.55 -9.47
CA LEU A 49 -1.08 7.01 -9.48
C LEU A 49 -2.27 7.76 -10.09
N ILE A 50 -2.88 7.23 -11.16
CA ILE A 50 -4.07 7.83 -11.79
C ILE A 50 -5.29 7.75 -10.85
N CYS A 51 -5.52 6.62 -10.19
CA CYS A 51 -6.68 6.42 -9.33
C CYS A 51 -6.58 7.16 -7.99
N TYR A 52 -5.40 7.17 -7.38
CA TYR A 52 -5.22 7.63 -5.99
C TYR A 52 -4.34 8.88 -5.85
N GLY A 53 -3.62 9.26 -6.91
CA GLY A 53 -2.73 10.41 -6.90
C GLY A 53 -1.37 10.14 -6.24
N LYS A 54 -0.43 11.05 -6.50
CA LYS A 54 0.96 10.96 -6.03
C LYS A 54 1.09 10.96 -4.50
N ASN A 55 0.32 11.80 -3.81
CA ASN A 55 0.37 11.87 -2.33
C ASN A 55 0.01 10.52 -1.68
N HIS A 56 -1.01 9.84 -2.21
CA HIS A 56 -1.42 8.55 -1.66
C HIS A 56 -0.39 7.46 -1.98
N TYR A 57 0.21 7.52 -3.16
CA TYR A 57 1.32 6.63 -3.55
C TYR A 57 2.53 6.77 -2.61
N GLU A 58 2.96 8.01 -2.33
CA GLU A 58 4.08 8.28 -1.41
C GLU A 58 3.77 7.83 0.02
N ASN A 59 2.55 8.10 0.50
CA ASN A 59 2.09 7.60 1.81
C ASN A 59 2.09 6.07 1.86
N THR A 60 1.62 5.40 0.81
CA THR A 60 1.58 3.93 0.73
C THR A 60 2.99 3.33 0.76
N LEU A 61 3.95 3.91 0.03
CA LEU A 61 5.35 3.50 0.11
C LEU A 61 5.92 3.68 1.52
N ARG A 62 5.66 4.82 2.16
CA ARG A 62 6.10 5.06 3.54
C ARG A 62 5.51 4.04 4.51
N TRP A 63 4.24 3.70 4.37
CA TRP A 63 3.57 2.70 5.20
C TRP A 63 4.10 1.29 4.97
N LEU A 64 4.39 0.92 3.72
CA LEU A 64 5.06 -0.34 3.41
C LEU A 64 6.44 -0.42 4.08
N THR A 65 7.25 0.64 4.00
CA THR A 65 8.56 0.68 4.68
C THR A 65 8.41 0.57 6.20
N GLN A 66 7.47 1.30 6.81
CA GLN A 66 7.20 1.20 8.24
C GLN A 66 6.72 -0.20 8.65
N ALA A 67 5.89 -0.84 7.83
CA ALA A 67 5.47 -2.22 8.05
C ALA A 67 6.64 -3.19 7.99
N LYS A 68 7.57 -3.01 7.04
CA LYS A 68 8.78 -3.82 6.92
C LYS A 68 9.63 -3.73 8.18
N GLU A 69 9.88 -2.52 8.68
CA GLU A 69 10.64 -2.31 9.93
C GLU A 69 9.97 -2.95 11.14
N SER A 70 8.63 -2.96 11.18
CA SER A 70 7.86 -3.58 12.28
C SER A 70 7.81 -5.11 12.23
N LEU A 71 8.13 -5.71 11.08
CA LEU A 71 8.09 -7.16 10.82
C LEU A 71 9.49 -7.80 10.85
N SER A 72 10.54 -6.97 10.91
CA SER A 72 11.95 -7.37 10.98
C SER A 72 12.41 -7.62 12.41
#